data_AF-A0A0K0EQG3-F1
#
_entry.id   AF-A0A0K0EQG3-F1
#
_cell.length_a   1.000
_cell.length_b   1.000
_cell.length_c   1.000
_cell.angle_alpha   90.00
_cell.angle_beta   90.00
_cell.angle_gamma   90.00
#
_symmetry.space_group_name_H-M   'P 1'
#
loop_
_entity.id
_entity.type
_entity.pdbx_description
1 polymer ?
#
loop_
_entity_poly.entity_id
_entity_poly.type
_entity_poly.pdbx_seq_one_letter_code
_entity_poly.pdbx_strand_id
1 'polypeptide(L)'
;MIYLLEKKHQNTSLQIRDLEMQKTRIENEMKFSEARFRNYKLLMKNAKDVKIIFITPTYKKLTQKADLVRLKQTLINVNNLLWIVIEDSDVKSLEIEKFLNDSKIAFVHLCIKTPNNKKLKDKDPSWLLPKGVLQRNEALKWIRINWAGRRNAIVYFGDDDNTYDLKLFNEIRKIRKIGIWPVGIVGGLLAEGPLISPESMKIVGFNSIWKPERSFPIDMASFAFNISLLHDNPNAAFSYDVPRGYQESHFLSTMNIKLDDLEPGADMCKKVLVWHTRTEKVEVNKNDKFKFESGYGLNECEKSAVFL
;
A
#
# COMPACT_ATOMS: atom_id res chain seq x y z
N MET A 1 -66.27 -13.66 21.20
CA MET A 1 -65.64 -14.49 20.14
C MET A 1 -65.08 -13.64 19.00
N ILE A 2 -65.89 -12.75 18.40
CA ILE A 2 -65.52 -11.92 17.22
C ILE A 2 -64.32 -11.00 17.49
N TYR A 3 -64.33 -10.24 18.59
CA TYR A 3 -63.22 -9.34 18.96
C TYR A 3 -61.85 -10.04 19.11
N LEU A 4 -61.83 -11.27 19.65
CA LEU A 4 -60.60 -12.05 19.78
C LEU A 4 -60.06 -12.52 18.43
N LEU A 5 -60.95 -12.84 17.48
CA LEU A 5 -60.59 -13.23 16.13
C LEU A 5 -60.04 -12.04 15.33
N GLU A 6 -60.65 -10.86 15.47
CA GLU A 6 -60.18 -9.62 14.83
C GLU A 6 -58.79 -9.21 15.32
N LYS A 7 -58.56 -9.26 16.63
CA LYS A 7 -57.24 -8.96 17.22
C LYS A 7 -56.18 -9.96 16.76
N LYS A 8 -56.54 -11.25 16.66
CA LYS A 8 -55.64 -12.28 16.14
C LYS A 8 -55.33 -12.05 14.66
N HIS A 9 -56.33 -11.67 13.86
CA HIS A 9 -56.15 -11.33 12.44
C HIS A 9 -55.22 -10.12 12.27
N GLN A 10 -55.45 -9.02 13.00
CA GLN A 10 -54.58 -7.84 12.95
C GLN A 10 -53.13 -8.16 13.35
N ASN A 11 -52.92 -8.95 14.41
CA ASN A 11 -51.58 -9.37 14.81
C ASN A 11 -50.90 -10.23 13.74
N THR A 12 -51.62 -11.16 13.11
CA THR A 12 -51.09 -11.97 12.01
C THR A 12 -50.76 -11.11 10.79
N SER A 13 -51.60 -10.13 10.45
CA SER A 13 -51.34 -9.20 9.33
C SER A 13 -50.10 -8.34 9.56
N LEU A 14 -49.87 -7.89 10.81
CA LEU A 14 -48.63 -7.18 11.18
C LEU A 14 -47.41 -8.09 11.07
N GLN A 15 -47.50 -9.34 11.53
CA GLN A 15 -46.42 -10.32 11.41
C GLN A 15 -46.07 -10.64 9.95
N ILE A 16 -47.07 -10.79 9.07
CA ILE A 16 -46.85 -11.02 7.64
C ILE A 16 -46.11 -9.83 7.02
N ARG A 17 -46.52 -8.60 7.34
CA ARG A 17 -45.87 -7.38 6.82
C ARG A 17 -44.41 -7.27 7.28
N ASP A 18 -44.11 -7.64 8.52
CA ASP A 18 -42.73 -7.67 9.03
C ASP A 18 -41.88 -8.73 8.31
N LEU A 19 -42.44 -9.92 8.08
CA LEU A 19 -41.75 -10.99 7.33
C LEU A 19 -41.50 -10.59 5.87
N GLU A 20 -42.43 -9.90 5.22
CA GLU A 20 -42.25 -9.38 3.85
C GLU A 20 -41.15 -8.32 3.77
N MET A 21 -41.05 -7.43 4.77
CA MET A 21 -39.95 -6.47 4.87
C MET A 21 -38.61 -7.17 5.08
N GLN A 22 -38.55 -8.17 5.97
CA GLN A 22 -37.33 -8.96 6.20
C GLN A 22 -36.91 -9.73 4.94
N LYS A 23 -37.85 -10.35 4.23
CA LYS A 23 -37.60 -11.04 2.97
C LYS A 23 -37.00 -10.10 1.93
N THR A 24 -37.60 -8.93 1.74
CA THR A 24 -37.11 -7.92 0.78
C THR A 24 -35.69 -7.46 1.12
N ARG A 25 -35.40 -7.28 2.42
CA ARG A 25 -34.05 -6.92 2.90
C ARG A 25 -33.03 -8.02 2.57
N ILE A 26 -33.35 -9.27 2.87
CA ILE A 26 -32.47 -10.42 2.60
C ILE A 26 -32.25 -10.59 1.09
N GLU A 27 -33.29 -10.46 0.27
CA GLU A 27 -33.17 -10.54 -1.19
C GLU A 27 -32.23 -9.46 -1.76
N ASN A 28 -32.30 -8.24 -1.23
CA ASN A 28 -31.39 -7.16 -1.60
C ASN A 28 -29.95 -7.47 -1.16
N GLU A 29 -29.75 -7.91 0.09
CA GLU A 29 -28.43 -8.32 0.58
C GLU A 29 -27.82 -9.46 -0.25
N MET A 30 -28.65 -10.44 -0.64
CA MET A 30 -28.25 -11.57 -1.49
C MET A 30 -27.85 -11.11 -2.89
N LYS A 31 -28.63 -10.23 -3.54
CA LYS A 31 -28.24 -9.61 -4.82
C LYS A 31 -26.91 -8.87 -4.74
N PHE A 32 -26.69 -8.11 -3.67
CA PHE A 32 -25.41 -7.42 -3.43
C PHE A 32 -24.26 -8.40 -3.18
N SER A 33 -24.52 -9.53 -2.52
CA SER A 33 -23.53 -10.58 -2.27
C SER A 33 -23.15 -11.32 -3.57
N GLU A 34 -24.14 -11.68 -4.38
CA GLU A 34 -23.94 -12.33 -5.68
C GLU A 34 -23.17 -11.43 -6.65
N ALA A 35 -23.50 -10.13 -6.70
CA ALA A 35 -22.75 -9.16 -7.49
C ALA A 35 -21.29 -9.05 -7.04
N ARG A 36 -21.04 -9.06 -5.71
CA ARG A 36 -19.69 -9.06 -5.13
C ARG A 36 -18.93 -10.33 -5.49
N PHE A 37 -19.54 -11.51 -5.32
CA PHE A 37 -18.93 -12.79 -5.64
C PHE A 37 -18.61 -12.93 -7.12
N ARG A 38 -19.53 -12.51 -7.99
CA ARG A 38 -19.33 -12.49 -9.44
C ARG A 38 -18.17 -11.58 -9.83
N ASN A 39 -18.12 -10.36 -9.28
CA ASN A 39 -17.01 -9.43 -9.52
C ASN A 39 -15.68 -10.00 -9.03
N TYR A 40 -15.63 -10.59 -7.84
CA TYR A 40 -14.45 -11.25 -7.31
C TYR A 40 -13.96 -12.38 -8.25
N LYS A 41 -14.88 -13.22 -8.72
CA LYS A 41 -14.57 -14.32 -9.64
C LYS A 41 -14.07 -13.83 -11.01
N LEU A 42 -14.63 -12.74 -11.52
CA LEU A 42 -14.18 -12.09 -12.77
C LEU A 42 -12.79 -11.46 -12.61
N LEU A 43 -12.51 -10.80 -11.49
CA LEU A 43 -11.19 -10.25 -11.18
C LEU A 43 -10.13 -11.36 -11.12
N MET A 44 -10.46 -12.49 -10.49
CA MET A 44 -9.56 -13.64 -10.39
C MET A 44 -9.37 -14.38 -11.72
N LYS A 45 -10.39 -14.43 -12.58
CA LYS A 45 -10.32 -15.09 -13.90
C LYS A 45 -9.51 -14.28 -14.93
N ASN A 46 -9.48 -12.96 -14.80
CA ASN A 46 -8.82 -12.06 -15.76
C ASN A 46 -7.45 -11.53 -15.31
N ALA A 47 -7.02 -11.84 -14.08
CA ALA A 47 -5.66 -11.54 -13.66
C ALA A 47 -4.70 -12.41 -14.48
N LYS A 48 -3.99 -11.80 -15.44
CA LYS A 48 -2.76 -12.40 -15.97
C LYS A 48 -1.92 -12.83 -14.78
N ASP A 49 -1.25 -13.98 -14.88
CA ASP A 49 -0.34 -14.49 -13.85
C ASP A 49 0.97 -13.66 -13.80
N VAL A 50 0.82 -12.35 -13.68
CA VAL A 50 1.87 -11.34 -13.55
C VAL A 50 2.22 -11.28 -12.07
N LYS A 51 3.48 -11.49 -11.72
CA LYS A 51 3.89 -11.37 -10.33
C LYS A 51 3.98 -9.91 -9.90
N ILE A 52 3.48 -9.61 -8.70
CA ILE A 52 3.69 -8.31 -8.06
C ILE A 52 4.85 -8.43 -7.07
N ILE A 53 5.87 -7.60 -7.21
CA ILE A 53 6.96 -7.44 -6.26
C ILE A 53 6.66 -6.20 -5.43
N PHE A 54 6.20 -6.40 -4.19
CA PHE A 54 5.81 -5.35 -3.27
C PHE A 54 6.98 -5.03 -2.34
N ILE A 55 7.52 -3.82 -2.41
CA ILE A 55 8.70 -3.39 -1.65
C ILE A 55 8.25 -2.53 -0.48
N THR A 56 8.57 -2.96 0.74
CA THR A 56 8.20 -2.27 1.99
C THR A 56 9.43 -1.97 2.82
N PRO A 57 9.92 -0.72 2.84
CA PRO A 57 10.86 -0.29 3.86
C PRO A 57 10.13 -0.18 5.22
N THR A 58 10.78 -0.63 6.29
CA THR A 58 10.24 -0.52 7.66
C THR A 58 11.37 -0.18 8.64
N TYR A 59 11.02 0.33 9.82
CA TYR A 59 11.98 0.69 10.86
C TYR A 59 11.38 0.55 12.26
N LYS A 60 12.24 0.39 13.26
CA LYS A 60 11.84 0.26 14.67
C LYS A 60 11.06 1.49 15.14
N LYS A 61 9.77 1.29 15.43
CA LYS A 61 8.84 2.25 16.05
C LYS A 61 7.78 1.47 16.84
N LEU A 62 7.16 2.09 17.84
CA LEU A 62 6.12 1.44 18.66
C LEU A 62 4.98 0.85 17.80
N THR A 63 4.63 1.52 16.69
CA THR A 63 3.54 1.10 15.80
C THR A 63 3.98 0.09 14.73
N GLN A 64 5.27 -0.27 14.64
CA GLN A 64 5.83 -1.04 13.52
C GLN A 64 5.10 -2.37 13.33
N LYS A 65 4.90 -3.10 14.43
CA LYS A 65 4.19 -4.38 14.40
C LYS A 65 2.75 -4.23 13.97
N ALA A 66 2.04 -3.22 14.49
CA ALA A 66 0.66 -2.95 14.11
C ALA A 66 0.53 -2.57 12.62
N ASP A 67 1.42 -1.71 12.12
CA ASP A 67 1.51 -1.28 10.72
C ASP A 67 1.75 -2.48 9.79
N LEU A 68 2.71 -3.34 10.13
CA LEU A 68 2.98 -4.56 9.36
C LEU A 68 1.84 -5.59 9.47
N VAL A 69 1.17 -5.72 10.62
CA VAL A 69 0.02 -6.62 10.79
C VAL A 69 -1.12 -6.23 9.86
N ARG A 70 -1.51 -4.95 9.81
CA ARG A 70 -2.58 -4.49 8.91
C ARG A 70 -2.18 -4.63 7.44
N LEU A 71 -0.94 -4.32 7.09
CA LEU A 71 -0.44 -4.49 5.74
C LEU A 71 -0.45 -5.97 5.32
N LYS A 72 0.02 -6.88 6.18
CA LYS A 72 -0.05 -8.33 5.96
C LYS A 72 -1.47 -8.80 5.69
N GLN A 73 -2.43 -8.35 6.49
CA GLN A 73 -3.84 -8.72 6.33
C GLN A 73 -4.41 -8.27 4.98
N THR A 74 -3.90 -7.19 4.40
CA THR A 74 -4.22 -6.80 3.02
C THR A 74 -3.50 -7.71 2.02
N LEU A 75 -2.17 -7.84 2.12
CA LEU A 75 -1.34 -8.52 1.12
C LEU A 75 -1.60 -10.02 1.01
N ILE A 76 -2.05 -10.70 2.08
CA ILE A 76 -2.39 -12.12 2.04
C ILE A 76 -3.55 -12.43 1.08
N ASN A 77 -4.37 -11.42 0.77
CA ASN A 77 -5.48 -11.54 -0.19
C ASN A 77 -5.05 -11.30 -1.65
N VAL A 78 -3.76 -11.06 -1.90
CA VAL A 78 -3.20 -10.76 -3.22
C VAL A 78 -2.43 -11.96 -3.75
N ASN A 79 -2.97 -12.61 -4.78
CA ASN A 79 -2.36 -13.79 -5.40
C ASN A 79 -1.02 -13.47 -6.09
N ASN A 80 -0.13 -14.44 -6.22
CA ASN A 80 1.14 -14.30 -6.95
C ASN A 80 1.90 -12.99 -6.61
N LEU A 81 2.07 -12.72 -5.31
CA LEU A 81 2.79 -11.58 -4.77
C LEU A 81 4.08 -12.04 -4.07
N LEU A 82 5.17 -11.29 -4.27
CA LEU A 82 6.42 -11.40 -3.52
C LEU A 82 6.54 -10.14 -2.65
N TRP A 83 6.60 -10.31 -1.34
CA TRP A 83 6.75 -9.20 -0.40
C TRP A 83 8.21 -9.06 0.03
N ILE A 84 8.88 -7.98 -0.40
CA ILE A 84 10.24 -7.66 0.00
C ILE A 84 10.17 -6.67 1.15
N VAL A 85 10.52 -7.11 2.36
CA VAL A 85 10.58 -6.27 3.56
C VAL A 85 12.03 -5.93 3.87
N ILE A 86 12.31 -4.64 4.04
CA ILE A 86 13.67 -4.13 4.25
C ILE A 86 13.69 -3.29 5.52
N GLU A 87 14.39 -3.80 6.54
CA GLU A 87 14.54 -3.09 7.81
C GLU A 87 15.63 -2.00 7.74
N ASP A 88 15.34 -0.83 8.30
CA ASP A 88 16.37 0.17 8.66
C ASP A 88 17.11 -0.25 9.94
N SER A 89 17.94 -1.28 9.79
CA SER A 89 18.73 -1.89 10.86
C SER A 89 20.06 -2.44 10.31
N ASP A 90 21.04 -2.60 11.19
CA ASP A 90 22.30 -3.28 10.88
C ASP A 90 22.11 -4.80 10.73
N VAL A 91 21.10 -5.34 11.41
CA VAL A 91 20.81 -6.78 11.48
C VAL A 91 19.32 -7.03 11.26
N LYS A 92 19.00 -8.17 10.69
CA LYS A 92 17.61 -8.65 10.56
C LYS A 92 17.05 -9.02 11.93
N SER A 93 15.83 -8.59 12.23
CA SER A 93 15.11 -9.00 13.43
C SER A 93 14.50 -10.40 13.25
N LEU A 94 14.82 -11.31 14.18
CA LEU A 94 14.20 -12.64 14.23
C LEU A 94 12.68 -12.59 14.38
N GLU A 95 12.16 -11.53 15.01
CA GLU A 95 10.73 -11.36 15.25
C GLU A 95 10.00 -10.98 13.96
N ILE A 96 10.60 -10.12 13.13
CA ILE A 96 10.08 -9.80 11.80
C ILE A 96 10.19 -11.02 10.89
N GLU A 97 11.30 -11.76 10.93
CA GLU A 97 11.45 -13.00 10.16
C GLU A 97 10.37 -14.03 10.52
N LYS A 98 10.12 -14.24 11.82
CA LYS A 98 9.04 -15.11 12.30
C LYS A 98 7.67 -14.60 11.83
N PHE A 99 7.40 -13.31 11.96
CA PHE A 99 6.16 -12.69 11.50
C PHE A 99 5.92 -12.89 9.99
N LEU A 100 6.97 -12.78 9.18
CA LEU A 100 6.90 -13.01 7.73
C LEU A 100 6.67 -14.48 7.40
N ASN A 101 7.33 -15.41 8.09
CA ASN A 101 7.08 -16.85 7.96
C ASN A 101 5.61 -17.20 8.28
N ASP A 102 5.06 -16.62 9.35
CA ASP A 102 3.66 -16.83 9.76
C ASP A 102 2.64 -16.23 8.76
N SER A 103 3.07 -15.33 7.87
CA SER A 103 2.17 -14.66 6.92
C SER A 103 1.67 -15.57 5.80
N LYS A 104 2.42 -16.64 5.47
CA LYS A 104 2.20 -17.49 4.28
C LYS A 104 2.27 -16.74 2.94
N ILE A 105 2.77 -15.51 2.93
CA ILE A 105 3.07 -14.73 1.72
C ILE A 105 4.51 -15.07 1.32
N ALA A 106 4.79 -15.27 0.03
CA ALA A 106 6.17 -15.40 -0.41
C ALA A 106 6.92 -14.10 -0.10
N PHE A 107 8.05 -14.17 0.60
CA PHE A 107 8.74 -12.99 1.07
C PHE A 107 10.25 -13.04 0.85
N VAL A 108 10.88 -11.86 0.92
CA VAL A 108 12.31 -11.66 1.05
C VAL A 108 12.52 -10.69 2.21
N HIS A 109 13.39 -11.07 3.14
CA HIS A 109 13.71 -10.23 4.29
C HIS A 109 15.13 -9.70 4.15
N LEU A 110 15.28 -8.38 4.06
CA LEU A 110 16.56 -7.66 3.92
C LEU A 110 16.72 -6.67 5.08
N CYS A 111 17.93 -6.18 5.29
CA CYS A 111 18.21 -5.09 6.22
C CYS A 111 19.32 -4.19 5.66
N ILE A 112 19.19 -2.89 5.85
CA ILE A 112 20.26 -1.92 5.60
C ILE A 112 20.01 -0.68 6.46
N LYS A 113 21.00 -0.26 7.23
CA LYS A 113 20.88 0.90 8.12
C LYS A 113 21.02 2.21 7.36
N THR A 114 20.11 3.14 7.61
CA THR A 114 20.26 4.53 7.20
C THR A 114 21.39 5.20 8.00
N PRO A 115 22.35 5.90 7.36
CA PRO A 115 23.39 6.66 8.04
C PRO A 115 22.81 7.66 9.05
N ASN A 116 23.49 7.84 10.20
CA ASN A 116 22.99 8.69 11.28
C ASN A 116 22.76 10.15 10.86
N ASN A 117 23.57 10.68 9.94
CA ASN A 117 23.40 12.03 9.37
C ASN A 117 22.20 12.17 8.41
N LYS A 118 21.54 11.07 8.07
CA LYS A 118 20.33 11.00 7.23
C LYS A 118 19.12 10.44 7.99
N LYS A 119 19.23 10.23 9.31
CA LYS A 119 18.11 9.86 10.19
C LYS A 119 17.45 11.10 10.81
N LEU A 120 16.12 11.05 10.92
CA LEU A 120 15.37 12.05 11.67
C LEU A 120 15.63 11.87 13.17
N LYS A 121 15.71 12.99 13.89
CA LYS A 121 15.68 13.02 15.36
C LYS A 121 14.23 13.03 15.86
N ASP A 122 14.02 12.71 17.13
CA ASP A 122 12.67 12.58 17.73
C ASP A 122 11.76 13.80 17.61
N LYS A 123 12.36 14.99 17.55
CA LYS A 123 11.68 16.29 17.42
C LYS A 123 11.63 16.81 15.99
N ASP A 124 12.30 16.14 15.05
CA ASP A 124 12.32 16.57 13.68
C ASP A 124 10.95 16.30 13.05
N PRO A 125 10.44 17.23 12.23
CA PRO A 125 9.23 16.96 11.48
C PRO A 125 9.45 15.78 10.53
N SER A 126 8.43 14.93 10.40
CA SER A 126 8.47 13.69 9.59
C SER A 126 8.86 13.90 8.12
N TRP A 127 8.76 15.13 7.62
CA TRP A 127 9.03 15.54 6.25
C TRP A 127 10.42 16.16 6.03
N LEU A 128 11.28 16.24 7.06
CA LEU A 128 12.58 16.93 6.95
C LEU A 128 13.57 16.17 6.05
N LEU A 129 13.66 14.85 6.21
CA LEU A 129 14.57 13.98 5.48
C LEU A 129 13.80 12.83 4.81
N PRO A 130 14.19 12.41 3.59
CA PRO A 130 13.56 11.28 2.94
C PRO A 130 13.87 9.98 3.70
N LYS A 131 12.83 9.21 3.99
CA LYS A 131 12.93 7.89 4.63
C LYS A 131 12.97 6.79 3.57
N GLY A 132 13.61 5.66 3.89
CA GLY A 132 13.52 4.46 3.05
C GLY A 132 14.39 4.45 1.80
N VAL A 133 15.25 5.45 1.57
CA VAL A 133 16.05 5.56 0.32
C VAL A 133 16.98 4.36 0.14
N LEU A 134 17.82 4.06 1.15
CA LEU A 134 18.72 2.90 1.07
C LEU A 134 17.95 1.59 1.04
N GLN A 135 16.84 1.51 1.77
CA GLN A 135 16.03 0.31 1.88
C GLN A 135 15.38 -0.04 0.53
N ARG A 136 14.81 0.95 -0.17
CA ARG A 136 14.30 0.78 -1.54
C ARG A 136 15.43 0.41 -2.50
N ASN A 137 16.60 1.05 -2.41
CA ASN A 137 17.75 0.72 -3.25
C ASN A 137 18.29 -0.70 -3.02
N GLU A 138 18.32 -1.19 -1.78
CA GLU A 138 18.75 -2.55 -1.47
C GLU A 138 17.77 -3.58 -2.04
N ALA A 139 16.46 -3.28 -2.03
CA ALA A 139 15.47 -4.08 -2.73
C ALA A 139 15.71 -4.10 -4.25
N LEU A 140 15.95 -2.94 -4.88
CA LEU A 140 16.24 -2.85 -6.30
C LEU A 140 17.51 -3.63 -6.68
N LYS A 141 18.57 -3.56 -5.86
CA LYS A 141 19.79 -4.34 -6.01
C LYS A 141 19.50 -5.84 -5.92
N TRP A 142 18.73 -6.27 -4.92
CA TRP A 142 18.35 -7.67 -4.77
C TRP A 142 17.55 -8.17 -5.98
N ILE A 143 16.60 -7.37 -6.49
CA ILE A 143 15.81 -7.70 -7.68
C ILE A 143 16.71 -7.84 -8.91
N ARG A 144 17.64 -6.90 -9.14
CA ARG A 144 18.56 -6.97 -10.28
C ARG A 144 19.36 -8.28 -10.33
N ILE A 145 19.77 -8.78 -9.16
CA ILE A 145 20.55 -10.01 -9.03
C ILE A 145 19.65 -11.24 -9.16
N ASN A 146 18.59 -11.33 -8.36
CA ASN A 146 17.80 -12.56 -8.19
C ASN A 146 16.70 -12.73 -9.25
N TRP A 147 16.35 -11.66 -9.95
CA TRP A 147 15.34 -11.63 -11.01
C TRP A 147 15.92 -11.25 -12.38
N ALA A 148 17.24 -11.35 -12.54
CA ALA A 148 17.91 -11.07 -13.81
C ALA A 148 17.21 -11.79 -14.99
N GLY A 149 16.93 -11.04 -16.05
CA GLY A 149 16.29 -11.55 -17.27
C GLY A 149 14.78 -11.80 -17.19
N ARG A 150 14.15 -11.68 -16.00
CA ARG A 150 12.70 -11.79 -15.87
C ARG A 150 12.03 -10.50 -16.34
N ARG A 151 10.95 -10.60 -17.10
CA ARG A 151 10.21 -9.44 -17.64
C ARG A 151 8.72 -9.41 -17.28
N ASN A 152 8.19 -10.51 -16.73
CA ASN A 152 6.77 -10.65 -16.37
C ASN A 152 6.54 -10.43 -14.87
N ALA A 153 6.97 -9.27 -14.37
CA ALA A 153 6.69 -8.85 -13.00
C ALA A 153 6.54 -7.33 -12.93
N ILE A 154 5.74 -6.86 -11.97
CA ILE A 154 5.54 -5.44 -11.70
C ILE A 154 6.10 -5.13 -10.32
N VAL A 155 6.93 -4.10 -10.23
CA VAL A 155 7.50 -3.60 -8.98
C VAL A 155 6.64 -2.46 -8.46
N TYR A 156 6.24 -2.55 -7.20
CA TYR A 156 5.46 -1.52 -6.52
C TYR A 156 6.09 -1.18 -5.17
N PHE A 157 6.30 0.11 -4.91
CA PHE A 157 6.77 0.60 -3.62
C PHE A 157 5.58 0.88 -2.72
N GLY A 158 5.50 0.17 -1.60
CA GLY A 158 4.43 0.32 -0.63
C GLY A 158 4.97 0.44 0.79
N ASP A 159 4.92 1.65 1.33
CA ASP A 159 5.30 1.97 2.70
C ASP A 159 4.36 1.26 3.71
N ASP A 160 4.90 0.97 4.89
CA ASP A 160 4.23 0.13 5.91
C ASP A 160 2.99 0.77 6.55
N ASP A 161 2.85 2.09 6.45
CA ASP A 161 1.81 2.86 7.12
C ASP A 161 0.65 3.29 6.20
N ASN A 162 0.82 3.14 4.89
CA ASN A 162 -0.16 3.46 3.86
C ASN A 162 -1.34 2.46 3.87
N THR A 163 -2.44 2.82 3.22
CA THR A 163 -3.64 1.98 3.10
C THR A 163 -3.93 1.65 1.64
N TYR A 164 -4.16 0.37 1.32
CA TYR A 164 -4.27 -0.13 -0.05
C TYR A 164 -5.60 -0.89 -0.24
N ASP A 165 -6.43 -0.48 -1.21
CA ASP A 165 -7.60 -1.25 -1.64
C ASP A 165 -7.13 -2.46 -2.48
N LEU A 166 -7.73 -3.64 -2.28
CA LEU A 166 -7.43 -4.84 -3.06
C LEU A 166 -7.60 -4.62 -4.59
N LYS A 167 -8.46 -3.69 -5.00
CA LYS A 167 -8.65 -3.31 -6.40
C LYS A 167 -7.40 -2.71 -7.01
N LEU A 168 -6.54 -2.05 -6.23
CA LEU A 168 -5.28 -1.49 -6.72
C LEU A 168 -4.41 -2.58 -7.36
N PHE A 169 -4.31 -3.74 -6.72
CA PHE A 169 -3.50 -4.84 -7.23
C PHE A 169 -4.02 -5.42 -8.56
N ASN A 170 -5.30 -5.20 -8.87
CA ASN A 170 -5.84 -5.55 -10.18
C ASN A 170 -5.45 -4.53 -11.25
N GLU A 171 -5.32 -3.24 -10.88
CA GLU A 171 -4.77 -2.21 -11.77
C GLU A 171 -3.27 -2.45 -12.02
N ILE A 172 -2.51 -2.78 -10.97
CA ILE A 172 -1.07 -3.08 -11.07
C ILE A 172 -0.79 -4.18 -12.10
N ARG A 173 -1.61 -5.23 -12.17
CA ARG A 173 -1.42 -6.34 -13.14
C ARG A 173 -1.65 -5.98 -14.60
N LYS A 174 -2.30 -4.84 -14.87
CA LYS A 174 -2.56 -4.39 -16.24
C LYS A 174 -1.39 -3.64 -16.86
N ILE A 175 -0.43 -3.22 -16.03
CA ILE A 175 0.71 -2.40 -16.42
C ILE A 175 1.58 -3.11 -17.45
N ARG A 176 1.92 -2.40 -18.52
CA ARG A 176 2.86 -2.89 -19.54
C ARG A 176 4.25 -2.30 -19.32
N LYS A 177 4.35 -0.99 -19.12
CA LYS A 177 5.57 -0.21 -18.90
C LYS A 177 5.53 0.43 -17.51
N ILE A 178 4.71 1.46 -17.31
CA ILE A 178 4.59 2.16 -16.02
C ILE A 178 3.16 2.63 -15.82
N GLY A 179 2.51 2.14 -14.76
CA GLY A 179 1.15 2.52 -14.39
C GLY A 179 1.15 3.66 -13.38
N ILE A 180 0.14 4.51 -13.44
CA ILE A 180 -0.03 5.63 -12.52
C ILE A 180 -1.50 5.84 -12.12
N TRP A 181 -1.73 6.29 -10.88
CA TRP A 181 -3.07 6.55 -10.34
C TRP A 181 -3.04 7.65 -9.26
N PRO A 182 -4.20 8.20 -8.88
CA PRO A 182 -4.31 9.13 -7.76
C PRO A 182 -4.04 8.46 -6.41
N VAL A 183 -3.47 9.23 -5.50
CA VAL A 183 -3.24 8.87 -4.09
C VAL A 183 -4.09 9.78 -3.20
N GLY A 184 -4.79 9.20 -2.24
CA GLY A 184 -5.64 9.94 -1.30
C GLY A 184 -4.86 10.55 -0.14
N ILE A 185 -5.30 11.73 0.29
CA ILE A 185 -4.84 12.44 1.50
C ILE A 185 -3.31 12.62 1.50
N VAL A 186 -2.78 13.21 0.43
CA VAL A 186 -1.34 13.43 0.23
C VAL A 186 -1.08 14.81 -0.36
N GLY A 187 0.12 15.36 -0.16
CA GLY A 187 0.50 16.65 -0.74
C GLY A 187 -0.34 17.86 -0.28
N GLY A 188 -1.15 17.70 0.79
CA GLY A 188 -2.11 18.71 1.24
C GLY A 188 -3.46 18.68 0.49
N LEU A 189 -3.71 17.66 -0.32
CA LEU A 189 -4.92 17.47 -1.12
C LEU A 189 -5.72 16.25 -0.65
N LEU A 190 -7.03 16.26 -0.93
CA LEU A 190 -7.87 15.06 -0.76
C LEU A 190 -7.43 13.92 -1.70
N ALA A 191 -6.99 14.28 -2.91
CA ALA A 191 -6.38 13.37 -3.86
C ALA A 191 -5.35 14.13 -4.72
N GLU A 192 -4.13 13.60 -4.79
CA GLU A 192 -3.08 14.06 -5.72
C GLU A 192 -2.94 13.02 -6.83
N GLY A 193 -2.85 13.43 -8.09
CA GLY A 193 -2.72 12.52 -9.21
C GLY A 193 -2.67 13.18 -10.59
N PRO A 194 -2.63 12.35 -11.65
CA PRO A 194 -2.57 12.82 -13.03
C PRO A 194 -3.85 13.54 -13.47
N LEU A 195 -3.69 14.55 -14.31
CA LEU A 195 -4.77 15.20 -15.05
C LEU A 195 -4.93 14.52 -16.40
N ILE A 196 -6.13 14.02 -16.69
CA ILE A 196 -6.46 13.37 -17.95
C ILE A 196 -7.23 14.34 -18.85
N SER A 197 -6.76 14.54 -20.09
CA SER A 197 -7.50 15.30 -21.11
C SER A 197 -8.75 14.52 -21.55
N PRO A 198 -9.95 15.11 -21.46
CA PRO A 198 -11.18 14.46 -21.94
C PRO A 198 -11.16 14.11 -23.43
N GLU A 199 -10.41 14.86 -24.23
CA GLU A 199 -10.36 14.73 -25.69
C GLU A 199 -9.39 13.63 -26.13
N SER A 200 -8.18 13.64 -25.56
CA SER A 200 -7.11 12.72 -25.96
C SER A 200 -7.06 11.45 -25.13
N MET A 201 -7.74 11.44 -23.96
CA MET A 201 -7.63 10.39 -22.95
C MET A 201 -6.18 10.12 -22.51
N LYS A 202 -5.32 11.14 -22.62
CA LYS A 202 -3.92 11.10 -22.19
C LYS A 202 -3.69 11.93 -20.94
N ILE A 203 -2.60 11.64 -20.24
CA ILE A 203 -2.11 12.46 -19.14
C ILE A 203 -1.51 13.74 -19.73
N VAL A 204 -2.00 14.89 -19.27
CA VAL A 204 -1.56 16.22 -19.70
C VAL A 204 -0.83 17.00 -18.62
N GLY A 205 -0.80 16.47 -17.40
CA GLY A 205 -0.17 17.10 -16.24
C GLY A 205 -0.61 16.45 -14.94
N PHE A 206 -0.50 17.20 -13.84
CA PHE A 206 -0.81 16.74 -12.49
C PHE A 206 -1.47 17.87 -11.69
N ASN A 207 -2.30 17.53 -10.70
CA ASN A 207 -3.01 18.49 -9.87
C ASN A 207 -2.24 18.93 -8.60
N SER A 208 -0.94 18.63 -8.51
CA SER A 208 -0.14 18.88 -7.31
C SER A 208 -0.04 20.35 -6.97
N ILE A 209 -0.15 20.68 -5.68
CA ILE A 209 0.07 22.04 -5.15
C ILE A 209 1.45 22.21 -4.52
N TRP A 210 2.11 21.10 -4.16
CA TRP A 210 3.40 21.11 -3.49
C TRP A 210 4.51 20.81 -4.49
N LYS A 211 5.31 21.84 -4.78
CA LYS A 211 6.38 21.79 -5.77
C LYS A 211 5.88 21.28 -7.13
N PRO A 212 4.90 21.98 -7.75
CA PRO A 212 4.31 21.58 -9.03
C PRO A 212 5.30 21.63 -10.19
N GLU A 213 6.44 22.33 -10.05
CA GLU A 213 7.50 22.41 -11.04
C GLU A 213 8.30 21.11 -11.22
N ARG A 214 8.10 20.11 -10.35
CA ARG A 214 8.69 18.78 -10.49
C ARG A 214 8.24 18.13 -11.80
N SER A 215 9.11 17.35 -12.43
CA SER A 215 8.77 16.60 -13.64
C SER A 215 7.66 15.58 -13.41
N PHE A 216 7.68 14.96 -12.23
CA PHE A 216 6.63 14.06 -11.75
C PHE A 216 6.24 14.48 -10.32
N PRO A 217 5.32 15.44 -10.17
CA PRO A 217 4.91 15.96 -8.88
C PRO A 217 3.90 15.01 -8.21
N ILE A 218 4.37 13.81 -7.87
CA ILE A 218 3.54 12.70 -7.37
C ILE A 218 4.16 12.09 -6.13
N ASP A 219 3.36 11.31 -5.41
CA ASP A 219 3.77 10.50 -4.26
C ASP A 219 4.34 9.13 -4.68
N MET A 220 5.19 8.52 -3.86
CA MET A 220 5.77 7.20 -4.13
C MET A 220 4.71 6.11 -4.38
N ALA A 221 3.56 6.15 -3.69
CA ALA A 221 2.50 5.16 -3.81
C ALA A 221 1.67 5.29 -5.10
N SER A 222 1.90 6.34 -5.90
CA SER A 222 1.10 6.69 -7.09
C SER A 222 1.43 5.88 -8.34
N PHE A 223 2.53 5.13 -8.36
CA PHE A 223 2.99 4.43 -9.55
C PHE A 223 3.55 3.04 -9.26
N ALA A 224 3.47 2.16 -10.26
CA ALA A 224 4.21 0.90 -10.30
C ALA A 224 4.76 0.68 -11.71
N PHE A 225 5.81 -0.13 -11.85
CA PHE A 225 6.49 -0.25 -13.13
C PHE A 225 6.87 -1.70 -13.44
N ASN A 226 6.90 -2.03 -14.72
CA ASN A 226 7.35 -3.34 -15.16
C ASN A 226 8.84 -3.51 -14.86
N ILE A 227 9.20 -4.66 -14.29
CA ILE A 227 10.58 -5.00 -13.91
C ILE A 227 11.58 -4.83 -15.07
N SER A 228 11.14 -4.95 -16.32
CA SER A 228 11.97 -4.72 -17.50
C SER A 228 12.60 -3.32 -17.48
N LEU A 229 11.87 -2.29 -17.02
CA LEU A 229 12.43 -0.93 -16.89
C LEU A 229 13.62 -0.87 -15.94
N LEU A 230 13.63 -1.69 -14.88
CA LEU A 230 14.76 -1.77 -13.96
C LEU A 230 15.98 -2.44 -14.58
N HIS A 231 15.75 -3.44 -15.43
CA HIS A 231 16.80 -4.15 -16.15
C HIS A 231 17.39 -3.31 -17.29
N ASP A 232 16.53 -2.59 -18.02
CA ASP A 232 16.93 -1.71 -19.11
C ASP A 232 17.64 -0.43 -18.59
N ASN A 233 17.42 -0.08 -17.31
CA ASN A 233 18.06 1.05 -16.63
C ASN A 233 18.82 0.56 -15.37
N PRO A 234 19.99 -0.08 -15.53
CA PRO A 234 20.72 -0.72 -14.42
C PRO A 234 21.21 0.28 -13.35
N ASN A 235 21.32 1.57 -13.71
CA ASN A 235 21.75 2.62 -12.79
C ASN A 235 20.60 3.35 -12.09
N ALA A 236 19.33 3.02 -12.40
CA ALA A 236 18.18 3.68 -11.78
C ALA A 236 18.12 3.43 -10.27
N ALA A 237 18.11 4.49 -9.48
CA ALA A 237 18.13 4.39 -8.02
C ALA A 237 17.59 5.67 -7.38
N PHE A 238 17.17 5.57 -6.13
CA PHE A 238 16.91 6.73 -5.29
C PHE A 238 18.24 7.34 -4.80
N SER A 239 18.27 8.63 -4.51
CA SER A 239 19.50 9.34 -4.12
C SER A 239 19.23 10.29 -2.96
N TYR A 240 20.15 10.41 -2.00
CA TYR A 240 20.06 11.45 -0.96
C TYR A 240 20.46 12.84 -1.46
N ASP A 241 21.06 12.92 -2.64
CA ASP A 241 21.61 14.15 -3.21
C ASP A 241 20.59 14.83 -4.14
N VAL A 242 19.31 14.78 -3.76
CA VAL A 242 18.22 15.45 -4.45
C VAL A 242 17.43 16.32 -3.48
N PRO A 243 16.87 17.45 -3.95
CA PRO A 243 16.05 18.30 -3.10
C PRO A 243 14.86 17.53 -2.52
N ARG A 244 14.40 17.98 -1.34
CA ARG A 244 13.19 17.44 -0.71
C ARG A 244 12.02 17.39 -1.70
N GLY A 245 11.37 16.23 -1.84
CA GLY A 245 10.23 16.04 -2.74
C GLY A 245 10.54 15.62 -4.17
N TYR A 246 11.82 15.54 -4.52
CA TYR A 246 12.25 15.17 -5.86
C TYR A 246 12.67 13.69 -5.96
N GLN A 247 12.41 12.86 -4.95
CA GLN A 247 12.82 11.44 -4.97
C GLN A 247 12.16 10.68 -6.11
N GLU A 248 10.84 10.80 -6.22
CA GLU A 248 10.01 10.16 -7.23
C GLU A 248 10.39 10.65 -8.62
N SER A 249 10.46 11.98 -8.78
CA SER A 249 10.89 12.61 -10.02
C SER A 249 12.30 12.18 -10.45
N HIS A 250 13.25 12.13 -9.52
CA HIS A 250 14.61 11.67 -9.80
C HIS A 250 14.60 10.21 -10.25
N PHE A 251 13.97 9.32 -9.49
CA PHE A 251 13.92 7.91 -9.80
C PHE A 251 13.30 7.63 -11.18
N LEU A 252 12.15 8.23 -11.48
CA LEU A 252 11.50 8.10 -12.80
C LEU A 252 12.37 8.67 -13.93
N SER A 253 13.07 9.78 -13.69
CA SER A 253 14.00 10.36 -14.66
C SER A 253 15.21 9.45 -14.89
N THR A 254 15.74 8.78 -13.86
CA THR A 254 16.83 7.79 -14.02
C THR A 254 16.42 6.54 -14.80
N MET A 255 15.12 6.28 -14.95
CA MET A 255 14.56 5.25 -15.83
C MET A 255 14.16 5.77 -17.22
N ASN A 256 14.52 7.02 -17.54
CA ASN A 256 14.19 7.70 -18.79
C ASN A 256 12.68 7.73 -19.10
N ILE A 257 11.85 7.85 -18.06
CA ILE A 257 10.40 7.93 -18.21
C ILE A 257 9.99 9.34 -18.62
N LYS A 258 9.07 9.42 -19.59
CA LYS A 258 8.40 10.65 -20.02
C LYS A 258 6.92 10.61 -19.68
N LEU A 259 6.24 11.75 -19.76
CA LEU A 259 4.81 11.84 -19.49
C LEU A 259 3.97 10.89 -20.37
N ASP A 260 4.32 10.79 -21.66
CA ASP A 260 3.66 9.91 -22.63
C ASP A 260 3.86 8.42 -22.36
N ASP A 261 4.81 8.03 -21.51
CA ASP A 261 5.03 6.63 -21.13
C ASP A 261 4.07 6.14 -20.04
N LEU A 262 3.38 7.06 -19.36
CA LEU A 262 2.53 6.76 -18.22
C LEU A 262 1.20 6.15 -18.66
N GLU A 263 0.84 5.03 -18.05
CA GLU A 263 -0.41 4.31 -18.27
C GLU A 263 -1.42 4.66 -17.16
N PRO A 264 -2.50 5.40 -17.46
CA PRO A 264 -3.48 5.80 -16.44
C PRO A 264 -4.29 4.59 -15.96
N GLY A 265 -4.15 4.26 -14.67
CA GLY A 265 -4.94 3.24 -13.98
C GLY A 265 -6.14 3.84 -13.24
N ALA A 266 -6.83 2.99 -12.47
CA ALA A 266 -7.89 3.40 -11.55
C ALA A 266 -9.01 4.21 -12.24
N ASP A 267 -9.52 3.67 -13.35
CA ASP A 267 -10.60 4.27 -14.15
C ASP A 267 -10.23 5.66 -14.68
N MET A 268 -9.15 5.72 -15.46
CA MET A 268 -8.58 6.97 -15.99
C MET A 268 -8.33 8.00 -14.88
N CYS A 269 -7.71 7.54 -13.80
CA CYS A 269 -7.37 8.36 -12.63
C CYS A 269 -8.59 9.04 -11.96
N LYS A 270 -9.80 8.49 -12.09
CA LYS A 270 -11.01 9.00 -11.41
C LYS A 270 -11.26 8.36 -10.05
N LYS A 271 -10.56 7.26 -9.72
CA LYS A 271 -10.72 6.53 -8.46
C LYS A 271 -9.44 6.56 -7.64
N VAL A 272 -9.59 6.76 -6.34
CA VAL A 272 -8.51 6.60 -5.36
C VAL A 272 -8.55 5.17 -4.84
N LEU A 273 -7.43 4.45 -4.98
CA LEU A 273 -7.29 3.05 -4.53
C LEU A 273 -6.15 2.85 -3.52
N VAL A 274 -5.45 3.92 -3.19
CA VAL A 274 -4.37 3.97 -2.18
C VAL A 274 -4.41 5.30 -1.45
N TRP A 275 -4.11 5.27 -0.16
CA TRP A 275 -4.09 6.45 0.71
C TRP A 275 -2.76 6.55 1.44
N HIS A 276 -2.20 7.76 1.47
CA HIS A 276 -0.98 8.07 2.21
C HIS A 276 -1.30 8.31 3.71
N THR A 277 -1.83 7.28 4.37
CA THR A 277 -2.11 7.32 5.81
C THR A 277 -0.81 7.32 6.62
N ARG A 278 -0.87 7.91 7.83
CA ARG A 278 0.22 7.87 8.81
C ARG A 278 -0.36 7.53 10.16
N THR A 279 0.27 6.61 10.86
CA THR A 279 -0.09 6.32 12.26
C THR A 279 0.43 7.45 13.14
N GLU A 280 -0.42 7.91 14.06
CA GLU A 280 -0.04 8.94 15.03
C GLU A 280 1.15 8.48 15.88
N LYS A 281 1.99 9.42 16.31
CA LYS A 281 3.10 9.13 17.22
C LYS A 281 2.53 8.69 18.57
N VAL A 282 2.82 7.46 18.98
CA VAL A 282 2.36 6.90 20.25
C VAL A 282 3.24 7.39 21.40
N GLU A 283 2.61 7.88 22.46
CA GLU A 283 3.24 8.21 23.74
C GLU A 283 2.99 7.05 24.72
N VAL A 284 4.06 6.55 25.35
CA VAL A 284 4.00 5.55 26.43
C VAL A 284 4.67 6.11 27.68
N ASN A 285 4.38 5.54 28.85
CA ASN A 285 5.03 5.96 30.09
C ASN A 285 6.56 5.75 30.01
N LYS A 286 7.32 6.44 30.88
CA LYS A 286 8.79 6.40 30.87
C LYS A 286 9.36 4.98 31.00
N ASN A 287 8.70 4.13 31.78
CA ASN A 287 9.14 2.76 32.02
C ASN A 287 9.02 1.92 30.74
N ASP A 288 7.88 1.97 30.06
CA ASP A 288 7.67 1.23 28.82
C ASP A 288 8.50 1.78 27.66
N LYS A 289 8.77 3.09 27.65
CA LYS A 289 9.74 3.69 26.73
C LYS A 289 11.14 3.08 26.93
N PHE A 290 11.61 3.00 28.17
CA PHE A 290 12.90 2.39 28.50
C PHE A 290 12.95 0.91 28.11
N LYS A 291 11.89 0.14 28.41
CA LYS A 291 11.79 -1.26 27.99
C LYS A 291 11.91 -1.41 26.47
N PHE A 292 11.17 -0.61 25.70
CA PHE A 292 11.19 -0.66 24.23
C PHE A 292 12.56 -0.30 23.63
N GLU A 293 13.20 0.75 24.15
CA GLU A 293 14.51 1.21 23.69
C GLU A 293 15.62 0.21 24.03
N SER A 294 15.61 -0.33 25.25
CA SER A 294 16.63 -1.28 25.73
C SER A 294 16.41 -2.72 25.27
N GLY A 295 15.17 -3.09 24.94
CA GLY A 295 14.77 -4.48 24.71
C GLY A 295 14.73 -5.34 25.98
N TYR A 296 14.90 -4.75 27.17
CA TYR A 296 15.00 -5.47 28.44
C TYR A 296 13.79 -5.22 29.34
N GLY A 297 13.40 -6.22 30.14
CA GLY A 297 12.35 -6.08 31.16
C GLY A 297 10.92 -6.12 30.62
N LEU A 298 10.71 -6.49 29.35
CA LEU A 298 9.38 -6.75 28.81
C LEU A 298 8.83 -8.09 29.31
N ASN A 299 7.57 -8.12 29.72
CA ASN A 299 6.84 -9.36 29.91
C ASN A 299 6.38 -9.96 28.56
N GLU A 300 5.85 -11.18 28.56
CA GLU A 300 5.47 -11.89 27.32
C GLU A 300 4.35 -11.18 26.53
N CYS A 301 3.41 -10.52 27.22
CA CYS A 301 2.37 -9.73 26.55
C CYS A 301 2.97 -8.50 25.86
N GLU A 302 3.89 -7.80 26.53
CA GLU A 302 4.59 -6.63 25.99
C GLU A 302 5.46 -6.99 24.78
N LYS A 303 6.21 -8.11 24.83
CA LYS A 303 6.95 -8.65 23.66
C LYS A 303 6.01 -9.01 22.51
N SER A 304 4.79 -9.44 22.81
CA SER A 304 3.77 -9.70 21.78
C SER A 304 3.22 -8.41 21.15
N ALA A 305 3.29 -7.27 21.83
CA ALA A 305 2.75 -6.00 21.33
C ALA A 305 3.65 -5.30 20.29
N VAL A 306 4.98 -5.45 20.38
CA VAL A 306 5.95 -4.71 19.56
C VAL A 306 6.98 -5.64 18.89
N PHE A 307 7.78 -5.06 17.99
CA PHE A 307 9.05 -5.65 17.53
C PHE A 307 10.21 -4.92 18.23
N LEU A 308 11.20 -5.67 18.71
CA LEU A 308 12.36 -5.21 19.47
C LEU A 308 13.63 -5.15 18.62
#